data_AF-A0AA38VR17-F1
#
_entry.id   AF-A0AA38VR17-F1
#
_cell.length_a   1.000
_cell.length_b   1.000
_cell.length_c   1.000
_cell.angle_alpha   90.00
_cell.angle_beta   90.00
_cell.angle_gamma   90.00
#
_symmetry.space_group_name_H-M   'P 1'
#
loop_
_entity.id
_entity.type
_entity.pdbx_description
1 polymer ?
#
loop_
_entity_poly.entity_id
_entity_poly.type
_entity_poly.pdbx_seq_one_letter_code
_entity_poly.pdbx_strand_id
1 'polypeptide(L)'
;MGNHEEHKYENVDLEDQDRSSRSSTEVESLMGEEKQWHAKELQLGSERPGRRASKTCRVISAVRSYRWLVDTLLLVAILALVLRQQWQSPPLNPYDIGGDITGVGPRFPQQITKFEMDYKYAPNNVSEFFTDEVLQAWNELMPKGMGFQWVKEPERYHDLPTPIEWPDMTVFTTSVTHQVHCLFAIVQTYSGLKSGHELPDDHHWHMIHCFSYLRQAILCSADTALEGHETTFPDHNGGSDGWDSKHVCKDYSQVKKYLESVRAYDDQLIY
;
A
#
# COMPACT_ATOMS: atom_id res chain seq x y z
N MET A 1 0.70 39.61 39.81
CA MET A 1 -0.34 38.93 40.61
C MET A 1 -1.08 38.00 39.67
N GLY A 2 -0.90 36.70 39.85
CA GLY A 2 -1.39 35.65 38.94
C GLY A 2 -0.49 34.42 39.08
N ASN A 3 -0.72 33.65 40.16
CA ASN A 3 0.01 32.42 40.49
C ASN A 3 -0.38 31.29 39.53
N HIS A 4 0.63 30.57 39.04
CA HIS A 4 0.46 29.23 38.48
C HIS A 4 0.43 28.21 39.64
N GLU A 5 -0.64 27.42 39.72
CA GLU A 5 -0.70 26.24 40.58
C GLU A 5 -0.10 25.04 39.84
N GLU A 6 0.95 24.47 40.44
CA GLU A 6 1.61 23.24 40.02
C GLU A 6 1.13 22.11 40.96
N HIS A 7 0.41 21.12 40.43
CA HIS A 7 -0.04 19.99 41.23
C HIS A 7 1.05 18.92 41.32
N LYS A 8 1.71 18.88 42.48
CA LYS A 8 2.59 17.82 42.96
C LYS A 8 1.75 16.76 43.68
N TYR A 9 1.87 15.49 43.30
CA TYR A 9 1.38 14.37 44.10
C TYR A 9 2.57 13.54 44.60
N GLU A 10 2.65 13.43 45.92
CA GLU A 10 3.65 12.67 46.68
C GLU A 10 2.98 11.41 47.27
N ASN A 11 3.70 10.30 47.20
CA ASN A 11 3.69 9.13 48.09
C ASN A 11 2.42 8.26 48.20
N VAL A 12 2.51 7.03 47.67
CA VAL A 12 2.03 5.83 48.37
C VAL A 12 3.06 4.72 48.15
N ASP A 13 3.61 4.23 49.26
CA ASP A 13 4.52 3.11 49.38
C ASP A 13 3.71 1.89 49.85
N LEU A 14 3.77 0.75 49.15
CA LEU A 14 3.36 -0.57 49.65
C LEU A 14 4.12 -1.67 48.90
N GLU A 15 5.11 -2.24 49.59
CA GLU A 15 5.71 -3.54 49.28
C GLU A 15 4.67 -4.67 49.49
N ASP A 16 4.51 -5.55 48.49
CA ASP A 16 5.11 -6.91 48.47
C ASP A 16 4.17 -8.01 47.91
N GLN A 17 4.81 -8.90 47.14
CA GLN A 17 4.47 -10.31 46.83
C GLN A 17 3.53 -10.67 45.65
N ASP A 18 4.22 -11.22 44.64
CA ASP A 18 4.04 -12.56 44.04
C ASP A 18 3.25 -12.78 42.72
N ARG A 19 4.03 -13.34 41.76
CA ARG A 19 3.72 -14.29 40.66
C ARG A 19 3.39 -13.79 39.23
N SER A 20 4.48 -13.83 38.44
CA SER A 20 4.67 -14.55 37.16
C SER A 20 3.98 -14.10 35.85
N SER A 21 4.77 -13.62 34.88
CA SER A 21 5.12 -14.41 33.68
C SER A 21 6.00 -13.65 32.67
N ARG A 22 7.22 -14.19 32.46
CA ARG A 22 7.88 -14.46 31.16
C ARG A 22 7.97 -13.37 30.08
N SER A 23 9.20 -12.93 29.80
CA SER A 23 10.04 -13.40 28.67
C SER A 23 10.93 -12.27 28.11
N SER A 24 12.18 -12.19 28.57
CA SER A 24 13.25 -11.41 27.92
C SER A 24 14.23 -12.39 27.29
N THR A 25 14.46 -12.27 25.99
CA THR A 25 15.49 -13.02 25.26
C THR A 25 16.76 -12.19 25.20
N GLU A 26 17.72 -12.49 26.08
CA GLU A 26 19.09 -12.03 25.95
C GLU A 26 19.95 -13.23 25.56
N VAL A 27 20.60 -13.13 24.40
CA VAL A 27 21.50 -14.13 23.83
C VAL A 27 22.90 -13.82 24.35
N GLU A 28 23.27 -14.50 25.44
CA GLU A 28 24.63 -14.47 25.96
C GLU A 28 25.44 -15.65 25.38
N SER A 29 26.61 -15.30 24.84
CA SER A 29 27.55 -16.15 24.14
C SER A 29 28.02 -17.35 24.98
N LEU A 30 27.57 -18.55 24.62
CA LEU A 30 28.17 -19.81 25.04
C LEU A 30 29.14 -20.31 23.95
N MET A 31 30.33 -19.74 23.94
CA MET A 31 31.53 -20.36 23.35
C MET A 31 32.65 -20.30 24.40
N GLY A 32 32.53 -21.19 25.39
CA GLY A 32 33.53 -21.41 26.41
C GLY A 32 33.59 -22.89 26.77
N GLU A 33 34.81 -23.43 26.80
CA GLU A 33 35.23 -24.80 27.14
C GLU A 33 35.40 -25.81 25.98
N GLU A 34 36.33 -25.51 25.08
CA GLU A 34 37.13 -26.56 24.44
C GLU A 34 38.00 -27.26 25.50
N LYS A 35 37.58 -28.45 25.94
CA LYS A 35 38.36 -29.31 26.84
C LYS A 35 39.55 -29.96 26.13
N GLN A 36 40.68 -29.27 26.23
CA GLN A 36 42.03 -29.78 26.53
C GLN A 36 42.11 -31.28 26.91
N TRP A 37 42.33 -32.18 25.93
CA TRP A 37 42.86 -33.54 26.15
C TRP A 37 43.72 -34.02 24.97
N HIS A 38 44.67 -33.21 24.54
CA HIS A 38 45.74 -33.63 23.63
C HIS A 38 47.11 -33.22 24.18
N ALA A 39 47.64 -33.99 25.13
CA ALA A 39 49.09 -34.10 25.42
C ALA A 39 49.36 -34.92 26.69
N LYS A 40 49.02 -36.21 26.72
CA LYS A 40 49.68 -37.17 27.64
C LYS A 40 49.46 -38.61 27.21
N GLU A 41 50.25 -39.09 26.25
CA GLU A 41 50.78 -40.47 26.18
C GLU A 41 51.58 -40.64 24.89
N LEU A 42 52.79 -40.09 24.89
CA LEU A 42 53.88 -40.58 24.05
C LEU A 42 54.93 -41.12 25.02
N GLN A 43 54.88 -42.42 25.31
CA GLN A 43 56.02 -43.33 25.46
C GLN A 43 55.63 -44.60 26.22
N LEU A 44 56.13 -45.72 25.70
CA LEU A 44 56.24 -47.08 26.26
C LEU A 44 54.99 -47.97 26.17
N GLY A 45 55.12 -49.06 25.41
CA GLY A 45 54.31 -50.25 25.61
C GLY A 45 53.93 -50.99 24.33
N SER A 46 54.84 -51.84 23.86
CA SER A 46 54.50 -53.00 23.03
C SER A 46 53.38 -53.80 23.70
N GLU A 47 52.32 -54.15 22.96
CA GLU A 47 51.74 -55.50 22.83
C GLU A 47 50.31 -55.45 22.27
N ARG A 48 50.05 -56.26 21.22
CA ARG A 48 48.69 -56.70 20.85
C ARG A 48 48.34 -57.88 21.74
N PRO A 49 47.07 -58.06 22.16
CA PRO A 49 46.20 -58.94 21.37
C PRO A 49 44.73 -58.48 21.29
N GLY A 50 44.07 -58.88 20.20
CA GLY A 50 42.76 -58.36 19.80
C GLY A 50 41.55 -58.78 20.65
N ARG A 51 40.44 -58.03 20.48
CA ARG A 51 39.08 -58.53 20.76
C ARG A 51 37.98 -57.69 20.08
N ARG A 52 37.18 -58.40 19.28
CA ARG A 52 35.77 -58.17 18.88
C ARG A 52 35.33 -56.74 18.51
N ALA A 53 35.29 -56.48 17.19
CA ALA A 53 34.42 -55.45 16.63
C ALA A 53 32.96 -55.74 17.01
N SER A 54 32.40 -54.91 17.88
CA SER A 54 31.00 -54.96 18.28
C SER A 54 30.08 -54.66 17.09
N LYS A 55 28.97 -55.41 16.98
CA LYS A 55 27.95 -55.26 15.92
C LYS A 55 27.40 -53.82 15.82
N THR A 56 27.53 -53.01 16.87
CA THR A 56 27.15 -51.59 16.90
C THR A 56 27.99 -50.69 15.98
N CYS A 57 29.27 -50.99 15.72
CA CYS A 57 30.10 -50.17 14.82
C CYS A 57 29.71 -50.30 13.33
N ARG A 58 29.18 -51.46 12.91
CA ARG A 58 28.73 -51.67 11.52
C ARG A 58 27.43 -50.95 11.21
N VAL A 59 26.53 -50.85 12.19
CA VAL A 59 25.26 -50.12 12.02
C VAL A 59 25.52 -48.62 11.91
N ILE A 60 26.44 -48.07 12.70
CA ILE A 60 26.81 -46.64 12.66
C ILE A 60 27.52 -46.28 11.34
N SER A 61 28.38 -47.15 10.79
CA SER A 61 29.01 -46.90 9.48
C SER A 61 28.02 -47.00 8.32
N ALA A 62 27.04 -47.91 8.40
CA ALA A 62 25.97 -48.02 7.43
C ALA A 62 25.06 -46.79 7.45
N VAL A 63 24.67 -46.28 8.63
CA VAL A 63 23.87 -45.06 8.75
C VAL A 63 24.59 -43.83 8.19
N ARG A 64 25.93 -43.74 8.32
CA ARG A 64 26.73 -42.69 7.65
C ARG A 64 26.71 -42.82 6.11
N SER A 65 26.66 -44.04 5.58
CA SER A 65 26.63 -44.28 4.13
C SER A 65 25.30 -43.91 3.46
N TYR A 66 24.21 -43.78 4.22
CA TYR A 66 22.90 -43.33 3.73
C TYR A 66 22.62 -41.84 4.04
N ARG A 67 23.49 -41.16 4.78
CA ARG A 67 23.32 -39.75 5.14
C ARG A 67 23.24 -38.83 3.91
N TRP A 68 24.06 -39.07 2.90
CA TRP A 68 24.03 -38.29 1.65
C TRP A 68 22.71 -38.48 0.88
N LEU A 69 22.05 -39.64 0.98
CA LEU A 69 20.73 -39.88 0.37
C LEU A 69 19.64 -39.10 1.10
N VAL A 70 19.71 -39.04 2.43
CA VAL A 70 18.79 -38.22 3.23
C VAL A 70 19.00 -36.74 2.95
N ASP A 71 20.25 -36.28 2.90
CA ASP A 71 20.59 -34.88 2.64
C ASP A 71 20.18 -34.44 1.23
N THR A 72 20.38 -35.30 0.21
CA THR A 72 19.95 -35.02 -1.17
C THR A 72 18.42 -35.02 -1.31
N LEU A 73 17.72 -35.96 -0.68
CA LEU A 73 16.26 -35.98 -0.68
C LEU A 73 15.66 -34.77 0.03
N LEU A 74 16.25 -34.36 1.16
CA LEU A 74 15.86 -33.15 1.88
C LEU A 74 16.09 -31.91 1.02
N LEU A 75 17.25 -31.81 0.35
CA LEU A 75 17.57 -30.69 -0.54
C LEU A 75 16.59 -30.61 -1.71
N VAL A 76 16.28 -31.73 -2.37
CA VAL A 76 15.29 -31.76 -3.46
C VAL A 76 13.89 -31.38 -2.96
N ALA A 77 13.49 -31.84 -1.78
CA ALA A 77 12.22 -31.45 -1.18
C ALA A 77 12.17 -29.95 -0.87
N ILE A 78 13.25 -29.38 -0.32
CA ILE A 78 13.36 -27.93 -0.07
C ILE A 78 13.28 -27.16 -1.39
N LEU A 79 14.03 -27.56 -2.42
CA LEU A 79 13.99 -26.91 -3.73
C LEU A 79 12.60 -27.01 -4.37
N ALA A 80 11.92 -28.15 -4.26
CA ALA A 80 10.55 -28.32 -4.74
C ALA A 80 9.56 -27.43 -3.99
N LEU A 81 9.72 -27.29 -2.67
CA LEU A 81 8.89 -26.39 -1.85
C LEU A 81 9.16 -24.92 -2.18
N VAL A 82 10.41 -24.52 -2.40
CA VAL A 82 10.78 -23.16 -2.82
C VAL A 82 10.24 -22.85 -4.21
N LEU A 83 10.38 -23.76 -5.18
CA LEU A 83 9.83 -23.59 -6.52
C LEU A 83 8.30 -23.51 -6.49
N ARG A 84 7.64 -24.36 -5.68
CA ARG A 84 6.21 -24.29 -5.45
C ARG A 84 5.81 -22.96 -4.83
N GLN A 85 6.56 -22.45 -3.86
CA GLN A 85 6.29 -21.16 -3.23
C GLN A 85 6.54 -19.98 -4.19
N GLN A 86 7.56 -20.05 -5.04
CA GLN A 86 7.84 -19.03 -6.06
C GLN A 86 6.79 -19.02 -7.19
N TRP A 87 6.21 -20.19 -7.51
CA TRP A 87 5.12 -20.29 -8.50
C TRP A 87 3.73 -20.08 -7.90
N GLN A 88 3.57 -20.18 -6.59
CA GLN A 88 2.36 -19.74 -5.92
C GLN A 88 2.35 -18.22 -5.89
N SER A 89 1.58 -17.62 -6.80
CA SER A 89 1.24 -16.20 -6.67
C SER A 89 0.66 -15.96 -5.27
N PRO A 90 1.04 -14.88 -4.58
CA PRO A 90 0.45 -14.55 -3.29
C PRO A 90 -1.07 -14.54 -3.41
N PRO A 91 -1.81 -14.98 -2.36
CA PRO A 91 -3.26 -14.98 -2.39
C PRO A 91 -3.73 -13.55 -2.70
N LEU A 92 -4.52 -13.41 -3.77
CA LEU A 92 -5.10 -12.14 -4.16
C LEU A 92 -5.96 -11.65 -2.98
N ASN A 93 -5.63 -10.47 -2.42
CA ASN A 93 -6.52 -9.83 -1.46
C ASN A 93 -7.89 -9.66 -2.15
N PRO A 94 -8.99 -10.23 -1.62
CA PRO A 94 -10.30 -10.14 -2.25
C PRO A 94 -10.74 -8.69 -2.47
N TYR A 95 -10.31 -7.78 -1.60
CA TYR A 95 -10.63 -6.36 -1.65
C TYR A 95 -9.41 -5.54 -2.11
N ASP A 96 -9.41 -5.13 -3.37
CA ASP A 96 -8.49 -4.13 -3.91
C ASP A 96 -9.00 -2.74 -3.49
N ILE A 97 -8.21 -1.98 -2.71
CA ILE A 97 -8.63 -0.66 -2.22
C ILE A 97 -8.88 0.26 -3.43
N GLY A 98 -10.02 0.94 -3.43
CA GLY A 98 -10.48 1.74 -4.58
C GLY A 98 -10.72 0.91 -5.85
N GLY A 99 -10.86 -0.42 -5.73
CA GLY A 99 -11.21 -1.34 -6.80
C GLY A 99 -12.71 -1.46 -6.99
N ASP A 100 -13.09 -1.89 -8.20
CA ASP A 100 -14.45 -2.29 -8.48
C ASP A 100 -14.71 -3.67 -7.85
N ILE A 101 -15.76 -3.75 -7.04
CA ILE A 101 -16.21 -5.01 -6.43
C ILE A 101 -17.20 -5.77 -7.33
N THR A 102 -17.81 -5.08 -8.30
CA THR A 102 -18.90 -5.65 -9.13
C THR A 102 -18.39 -6.66 -10.14
N GLY A 103 -17.09 -6.60 -10.45
CA GLY A 103 -16.41 -7.44 -11.43
C GLY A 103 -16.44 -6.90 -12.85
N VAL A 104 -17.00 -5.71 -13.07
CA VAL A 104 -16.99 -5.01 -14.36
C VAL A 104 -15.57 -4.58 -14.73
N GLY A 105 -14.88 -3.95 -13.78
CA GLY A 105 -13.52 -3.45 -13.95
C GLY A 105 -12.45 -4.49 -13.63
N PRO A 106 -11.33 -4.51 -14.37
CA PRO A 106 -10.19 -5.33 -14.01
C PRO A 106 -9.48 -4.78 -12.78
N ARG A 107 -8.58 -5.57 -12.21
CA ARG A 107 -7.58 -5.05 -11.29
C ARG A 107 -6.50 -4.32 -12.07
N PHE A 108 -6.08 -3.17 -11.54
CA PHE A 108 -5.05 -2.35 -12.15
C PHE A 108 -3.69 -2.58 -11.50
N PRO A 109 -2.59 -2.48 -12.26
CA PRO A 109 -1.25 -2.42 -11.68
C PRO A 109 -1.14 -1.26 -10.68
N GLN A 110 -0.31 -1.45 -9.66
CA GLN A 110 0.00 -0.43 -8.67
C GLN A 110 1.44 0.05 -8.84
N GLN A 111 1.70 1.30 -8.49
CA GLN A 111 3.01 1.93 -8.54
C GLN A 111 3.24 2.81 -7.31
N ILE A 112 4.51 2.96 -6.92
CA ILE A 112 4.89 3.95 -5.92
C ILE A 112 4.94 5.31 -6.59
N THR A 113 4.12 6.24 -6.12
CA THR A 113 4.07 7.61 -6.62
C THR A 113 4.53 8.55 -5.51
N LYS A 114 5.42 9.47 -5.86
CA LYS A 114 5.81 10.57 -5.00
C LYS A 114 4.90 11.74 -5.31
N PHE A 115 4.28 12.34 -4.30
CA PHE A 115 3.46 13.54 -4.52
C PHE A 115 4.33 14.78 -4.61
N GLU A 116 4.01 15.61 -5.60
CA GLU A 116 4.71 16.86 -5.90
C GLU A 116 3.67 17.93 -6.23
N MET A 117 3.98 19.17 -5.85
CA MET A 117 3.12 20.31 -6.16
C MET A 117 3.21 20.62 -7.66
N ASP A 118 2.06 20.58 -8.34
CA ASP A 118 1.95 20.91 -9.77
C ASP A 118 0.98 22.08 -9.99
N TYR A 119 1.56 23.27 -10.25
CA TYR A 119 0.81 24.49 -10.52
C TYR A 119 0.09 24.48 -11.89
N LYS A 120 0.31 23.48 -12.76
CA LYS A 120 -0.38 23.35 -14.06
C LYS A 120 -1.90 23.28 -13.89
N TYR A 121 -2.38 22.64 -12.82
CA TYR A 121 -3.81 22.40 -12.59
C TYR A 121 -4.46 23.46 -11.70
N ALA A 122 -3.67 24.15 -10.87
CA ALA A 122 -4.10 25.22 -9.98
C ALA A 122 -3.03 26.32 -9.93
N PRO A 123 -3.02 27.25 -10.90
CA PRO A 123 -2.02 28.32 -10.95
C PRO A 123 -2.12 29.26 -9.75
N ASN A 124 -0.98 29.81 -9.33
CA ASN A 124 -0.93 30.82 -8.26
C ASN A 124 -1.77 32.07 -8.60
N ASN A 125 -1.73 32.50 -9.87
CA ASN A 125 -2.65 33.51 -10.37
C ASN A 125 -3.96 32.83 -10.76
N VAL A 126 -4.95 32.89 -9.87
CA VAL A 126 -6.25 32.22 -10.04
C VAL A 126 -7.00 32.59 -11.33
N SER A 127 -6.72 33.73 -11.94
CA SER A 127 -7.34 34.12 -13.22
C SER A 127 -6.84 33.27 -14.39
N GLU A 128 -5.62 32.74 -14.29
CA GLU A 128 -5.01 31.87 -15.30
C GLU A 128 -5.64 30.47 -15.34
N PHE A 129 -6.45 30.10 -14.33
CA PHE A 129 -7.20 28.85 -14.35
C PHE A 129 -8.09 28.71 -15.60
N PHE A 130 -8.61 29.83 -16.10
CA PHE A 130 -9.54 29.87 -17.22
C PHE A 130 -8.85 29.96 -18.59
N THR A 131 -7.51 29.85 -18.66
CA THR A 131 -6.84 29.76 -19.97
C THR A 131 -7.00 28.39 -20.60
N ASP A 132 -6.94 28.34 -21.92
CA ASP A 132 -7.07 27.10 -22.69
C ASP A 132 -6.02 26.07 -22.28
N GLU A 133 -4.81 26.50 -21.92
CA GLU A 133 -3.74 25.59 -21.50
C GLU A 133 -4.08 24.85 -20.21
N VAL A 134 -4.63 25.54 -19.21
CA VAL A 134 -5.01 24.93 -17.92
C VAL A 134 -6.25 24.06 -18.08
N LEU A 135 -7.27 24.54 -18.78
CA LEU A 135 -8.48 23.77 -19.05
C LEU A 135 -8.17 22.50 -19.87
N GLN A 136 -7.24 22.59 -20.83
CA GLN A 136 -6.78 21.43 -21.59
C GLN A 136 -6.01 20.44 -20.71
N ALA A 137 -5.20 20.92 -19.75
CA ALA A 137 -4.55 20.05 -18.78
C ALA A 137 -5.56 19.20 -18.00
N TRP A 138 -6.67 19.81 -17.56
CA TRP A 138 -7.75 19.10 -16.89
C TRP A 138 -8.47 18.10 -17.80
N ASN A 139 -8.73 18.45 -19.06
CA ASN A 139 -9.26 17.52 -20.06
C ASN A 139 -8.33 16.30 -20.28
N GLU A 140 -7.02 16.51 -20.24
CA GLU A 140 -6.02 15.43 -20.36
C GLU A 140 -6.04 14.45 -19.17
N LEU A 141 -6.50 14.87 -17.99
CA LEU A 141 -6.71 13.94 -16.87
C LEU A 141 -7.86 12.98 -17.15
N MET A 142 -8.90 13.43 -17.84
CA MET A 142 -10.07 12.61 -18.14
C MET A 142 -9.79 11.63 -19.29
N PRO A 143 -10.27 10.37 -19.22
CA PRO A 143 -10.34 9.49 -20.39
C PRO A 143 -11.32 10.05 -21.42
N LYS A 144 -11.11 9.72 -22.70
CA LYS A 144 -12.18 9.84 -23.69
C LYS A 144 -13.40 9.02 -23.26
N GLY A 145 -14.58 9.63 -23.37
CA GLY A 145 -15.84 9.15 -22.80
C GLY A 145 -16.03 9.51 -21.32
N MET A 146 -15.16 10.33 -20.74
CA MET A 146 -15.29 10.92 -19.39
C MET A 146 -15.44 9.91 -18.23
N GLY A 147 -15.13 8.63 -18.49
CA GLY A 147 -15.27 7.54 -17.53
C GLY A 147 -16.65 6.89 -17.50
N PHE A 148 -17.57 7.28 -18.38
CA PHE A 148 -18.83 6.58 -18.58
C PHE A 148 -18.59 5.35 -19.45
N GLN A 149 -18.95 4.20 -18.91
CA GLN A 149 -18.66 2.89 -19.46
C GLN A 149 -19.96 2.23 -19.89
N TRP A 150 -19.96 1.66 -21.09
CA TRP A 150 -21.07 0.83 -21.55
C TRP A 150 -20.87 -0.62 -21.10
N VAL A 151 -21.74 -1.08 -20.20
CA VAL A 151 -21.75 -2.45 -19.70
C VAL A 151 -22.78 -3.26 -20.48
N LYS A 152 -22.33 -4.09 -21.42
CA LYS A 152 -23.21 -4.82 -22.36
C LYS A 152 -24.04 -5.93 -21.73
N GLU A 153 -23.53 -6.57 -20.68
CA GLU A 153 -24.15 -7.74 -20.06
C GLU A 153 -24.23 -7.55 -18.53
N PRO A 154 -25.02 -6.58 -18.03
CA PRO A 154 -25.04 -6.21 -16.62
C PRO A 154 -25.40 -7.38 -15.69
N GLU A 155 -26.24 -8.30 -16.16
CA GLU A 155 -26.68 -9.51 -15.44
C GLU A 155 -25.54 -10.47 -15.06
N ARG A 156 -24.34 -10.32 -15.64
CA ARG A 156 -23.15 -11.12 -15.29
C ARG A 156 -22.43 -10.61 -14.05
N TYR A 157 -22.76 -9.41 -13.60
CA TYR A 157 -22.08 -8.73 -12.51
C TYR A 157 -23.00 -8.64 -11.30
N HIS A 158 -22.41 -8.47 -10.12
CA HIS A 158 -23.13 -8.33 -8.87
C HIS A 158 -22.91 -6.95 -8.28
N ASP A 159 -23.76 -6.53 -7.35
CA ASP A 159 -23.64 -5.25 -6.63
C ASP A 159 -23.53 -4.00 -7.54
N LEU A 160 -24.04 -4.09 -8.77
CA LEU A 160 -24.14 -2.94 -9.66
C LEU A 160 -25.08 -1.89 -9.02
N PRO A 161 -24.71 -0.60 -9.04
CA PRO A 161 -25.62 0.47 -8.65
C PRO A 161 -26.76 0.60 -9.68
N THR A 162 -27.70 1.51 -9.43
CA THR A 162 -28.67 1.89 -10.46
C THR A 162 -27.93 2.51 -11.66
N PRO A 163 -28.18 2.05 -12.90
CA PRO A 163 -27.52 2.60 -14.07
C PRO A 163 -27.93 4.04 -14.34
N ILE A 164 -27.04 4.76 -15.03
CA ILE A 164 -27.31 6.11 -15.53
C ILE A 164 -28.33 6.01 -16.66
N GLU A 165 -29.32 6.92 -16.66
CA GLU A 165 -30.30 6.98 -17.73
C GLU A 165 -29.62 7.31 -19.07
N TRP A 166 -29.63 6.34 -19.98
CA TRP A 166 -28.99 6.45 -21.28
C TRP A 166 -29.82 5.74 -22.35
N PRO A 167 -29.96 6.30 -23.56
CA PRO A 167 -30.64 5.60 -24.66
C PRO A 167 -29.89 4.32 -25.05
N ASP A 168 -30.60 3.19 -25.05
CA ASP A 168 -30.14 1.90 -25.60
C ASP A 168 -28.85 1.31 -25.00
N MET A 169 -28.37 1.85 -23.87
CA MET A 169 -27.14 1.41 -23.20
C MET A 169 -27.32 1.32 -21.70
N THR A 170 -26.70 0.33 -21.07
CA THR A 170 -26.52 0.31 -19.61
C THR A 170 -25.19 0.99 -19.29
N VAL A 171 -25.26 2.18 -18.70
CA VAL A 171 -24.08 3.04 -18.49
C VAL A 171 -23.81 3.25 -17.00
N PHE A 172 -22.53 3.17 -16.65
CA PHE A 172 -22.03 3.47 -15.32
C PHE A 172 -20.80 4.36 -15.42
N THR A 173 -20.52 5.17 -14.41
CA THR A 173 -19.28 5.96 -14.33
C THR A 173 -18.34 5.40 -13.26
N THR A 174 -17.04 5.64 -13.40
CA THR A 174 -16.08 5.27 -12.34
C THR A 174 -15.93 6.34 -11.27
N SER A 175 -15.70 5.88 -10.04
CA SER A 175 -15.44 6.77 -8.89
C SER A 175 -14.28 7.73 -9.14
N VAL A 176 -13.16 7.27 -9.75
CA VAL A 176 -11.99 8.14 -9.98
C VAL A 176 -12.30 9.30 -10.94
N THR A 177 -13.05 9.07 -12.01
CA THR A 177 -13.40 10.13 -12.98
C THR A 177 -14.40 11.12 -12.37
N HIS A 178 -15.30 10.64 -11.52
CA HIS A 178 -16.20 11.53 -10.77
C HIS A 178 -15.43 12.37 -9.73
N GLN A 179 -14.46 11.79 -9.02
CA GLN A 179 -13.61 12.53 -8.08
C GLN A 179 -12.78 13.61 -8.78
N VAL A 180 -12.21 13.33 -9.96
CA VAL A 180 -11.48 14.32 -10.77
C VAL A 180 -12.39 15.46 -11.22
N HIS A 181 -13.62 15.14 -11.68
CA HIS A 181 -14.62 16.16 -12.01
C HIS A 181 -15.01 17.02 -10.80
N CYS A 182 -15.22 16.41 -9.63
CA CYS A 182 -15.49 17.15 -8.39
C CYS A 182 -14.36 18.10 -8.02
N LEU A 183 -13.10 17.65 -8.14
CA LEU A 183 -11.94 18.49 -7.86
C LEU A 183 -11.87 19.67 -8.84
N PHE A 184 -12.08 19.41 -10.14
CA PHE A 184 -12.17 20.46 -11.16
C PHE A 184 -13.22 21.53 -10.80
N ALA A 185 -14.45 21.11 -10.46
CA ALA A 185 -15.53 22.03 -10.08
C ALA A 185 -15.18 22.90 -8.86
N ILE A 186 -14.49 22.32 -7.87
CA ILE A 186 -14.02 23.05 -6.69
C ILE A 186 -12.98 24.10 -7.08
N VAL A 187 -11.97 23.74 -7.88
CA VAL A 187 -10.91 24.66 -8.31
C VAL A 187 -11.48 25.75 -9.21
N GLN A 188 -12.40 25.41 -10.13
CA GLN A 188 -13.10 26.38 -10.97
C GLN A 188 -13.88 27.38 -10.12
N THR A 189 -14.64 26.90 -9.13
CA THR A 189 -15.43 27.76 -8.26
C THR A 189 -14.54 28.68 -7.42
N TYR A 190 -13.48 28.15 -6.81
CA TYR A 190 -12.51 28.96 -6.06
C TYR A 190 -11.88 30.04 -6.94
N SER A 191 -11.40 29.65 -8.12
CA SER A 191 -10.75 30.55 -9.07
C SER A 191 -11.71 31.64 -9.55
N GLY A 192 -12.95 31.30 -9.89
CA GLY A 192 -13.95 32.27 -10.34
C GLY A 192 -14.37 33.24 -9.25
N LEU A 193 -14.63 32.75 -8.03
CA LEU A 193 -14.91 33.62 -6.87
C LEU A 193 -13.77 34.59 -6.59
N LYS A 194 -12.50 34.14 -6.73
CA LYS A 194 -11.33 34.96 -6.40
C LYS A 194 -10.95 35.96 -7.50
N SER A 195 -11.17 35.61 -8.77
CA SER A 195 -10.83 36.43 -9.93
C SER A 195 -11.99 37.26 -10.48
N GLY A 196 -13.22 37.01 -10.02
CA GLY A 196 -14.43 37.66 -10.53
C GLY A 196 -14.94 37.11 -11.87
N HIS A 197 -14.52 35.90 -12.27
CA HIS A 197 -15.11 35.22 -13.43
C HIS A 197 -16.53 34.74 -13.13
N GLU A 198 -17.36 34.70 -14.18
CA GLU A 198 -18.69 34.13 -14.11
C GLU A 198 -18.61 32.63 -13.75
N LEU A 199 -19.54 32.20 -12.90
CA LEU A 199 -19.62 30.83 -12.40
C LEU A 199 -20.90 30.18 -12.93
N PRO A 200 -20.90 28.85 -13.13
CA PRO A 200 -22.13 28.11 -13.40
C PRO A 200 -23.19 28.39 -12.33
N ASP A 201 -24.46 28.45 -12.73
CA ASP A 201 -25.58 28.74 -11.82
C ASP A 201 -25.67 27.75 -10.64
N ASP A 202 -25.21 26.53 -10.85
CA ASP A 202 -25.24 25.44 -9.88
C ASP A 202 -23.96 25.31 -9.03
N HIS A 203 -23.00 26.23 -9.15
CA HIS A 203 -21.70 26.16 -8.45
C HIS A 203 -21.86 25.92 -6.94
N HIS A 204 -22.85 26.54 -6.29
CA HIS A 204 -23.10 26.35 -4.87
C HIS A 204 -23.49 24.89 -4.54
N TRP A 205 -24.39 24.30 -5.34
CA TRP A 205 -24.80 22.91 -5.15
C TRP A 205 -23.62 21.97 -5.41
N HIS A 206 -22.86 22.21 -6.48
CA HIS A 206 -21.67 21.44 -6.82
C HIS A 206 -20.65 21.48 -5.67
N MET A 207 -20.38 22.63 -5.06
CA MET A 207 -19.44 22.73 -3.94
C MET A 207 -19.84 21.84 -2.75
N ILE A 208 -21.10 21.90 -2.32
CA ILE A 208 -21.58 21.11 -1.19
C ILE A 208 -21.58 19.61 -1.51
N HIS A 209 -21.97 19.25 -2.72
CA HIS A 209 -21.92 17.88 -3.22
C HIS A 209 -20.48 17.34 -3.25
N CYS A 210 -19.57 18.08 -3.90
CA CYS A 210 -18.18 17.69 -4.11
C CYS A 210 -17.43 17.57 -2.78
N PHE A 211 -17.60 18.51 -1.84
CA PHE A 211 -17.01 18.38 -0.50
C PHE A 211 -17.50 17.13 0.23
N SER A 212 -18.80 16.84 0.16
CA SER A 212 -19.40 15.67 0.81
C SER A 212 -18.92 14.36 0.18
N TYR A 213 -18.75 14.34 -1.14
CA TYR A 213 -18.28 13.19 -1.90
C TYR A 213 -16.78 12.93 -1.70
N LEU A 214 -15.92 13.94 -1.90
CA LEU A 214 -14.48 13.80 -1.75
C LEU A 214 -14.06 13.46 -0.32
N ARG A 215 -14.76 13.99 0.71
CA ARG A 215 -14.56 13.56 2.10
C ARG A 215 -14.74 12.04 2.26
N GLN A 216 -15.78 11.48 1.65
CA GLN A 216 -16.03 10.02 1.71
C GLN A 216 -14.97 9.25 0.93
N ALA A 217 -14.55 9.75 -0.24
CA ALA A 217 -13.49 9.12 -1.03
C ALA A 217 -12.15 9.07 -0.26
N ILE A 218 -11.76 10.17 0.40
CA ILE A 218 -10.55 10.25 1.23
C ILE A 218 -10.62 9.25 2.38
N LEU A 219 -11.72 9.22 3.13
CA LEU A 219 -11.90 8.28 4.24
C LEU A 219 -12.00 6.82 3.79
N CYS A 220 -12.52 6.57 2.58
CA CYS A 220 -12.56 5.24 1.99
C CYS A 220 -11.18 4.76 1.57
N SER A 221 -10.34 5.65 1.03
CA SER A 221 -8.95 5.34 0.70
C SER A 221 -8.10 5.17 1.96
N ALA A 222 -8.37 5.98 3.00
CA ALA A 222 -7.67 6.00 4.27
C ALA A 222 -6.14 5.85 4.11
N ASP A 223 -5.55 6.68 3.22
CA ASP A 223 -4.13 6.58 2.93
C ASP A 223 -3.31 6.89 4.19
N THR A 224 -2.52 5.91 4.63
CA THR A 224 -1.68 6.01 5.83
C THR A 224 -0.21 6.20 5.49
N ALA A 225 0.12 6.67 4.29
CA ALA A 225 1.46 7.11 3.96
C ALA A 225 1.96 8.13 4.98
N LEU A 226 3.23 8.02 5.38
CA LEU A 226 3.84 8.98 6.30
C LEU A 226 4.23 10.24 5.54
N GLU A 227 3.82 11.39 6.08
CA GLU A 227 4.15 12.70 5.52
C GLU A 227 5.25 13.40 6.30
N GLY A 228 6.12 14.09 5.57
CA GLY A 228 7.35 14.69 6.08
C GLY A 228 7.22 16.16 6.47
N HIS A 229 8.37 16.81 6.66
CA HIS A 229 8.45 18.25 6.87
C HIS A 229 7.97 19.02 5.64
N GLU A 230 7.32 20.16 5.87
CA GLU A 230 6.91 21.04 4.78
C GLU A 230 8.08 21.46 3.89
N THR A 231 7.78 21.67 2.61
CA THR A 231 8.72 22.16 1.60
C THR A 231 8.20 23.38 0.84
N THR A 232 6.91 23.71 1.00
CA THR A 232 6.20 24.72 0.21
C THR A 232 5.45 25.74 1.06
N PHE A 233 5.49 25.65 2.40
CA PHE A 233 4.82 26.66 3.23
C PHE A 233 5.56 28.00 3.15
N PRO A 234 4.85 29.13 2.93
CA PRO A 234 5.51 30.43 2.80
C PRO A 234 6.26 30.89 4.07
N ASP A 235 5.82 30.45 5.24
CA ASP A 235 6.35 30.84 6.56
C ASP A 235 7.28 29.80 7.18
N HIS A 236 7.47 28.64 6.52
CA HIS A 236 8.27 27.52 7.00
C HIS A 236 8.03 27.17 8.48
N ASN A 237 6.76 27.14 8.89
CA ASN A 237 6.38 26.95 10.30
C ASN A 237 6.65 25.55 10.86
N GLY A 238 7.24 24.65 10.06
CA GLY A 238 7.64 23.32 10.46
C GLY A 238 6.51 22.28 10.52
N GLY A 239 5.36 22.58 9.91
CA GLY A 239 4.29 21.62 9.68
C GLY A 239 4.63 20.56 8.61
N SER A 240 3.60 19.88 8.11
CA SER A 240 3.67 18.97 6.97
C SER A 240 2.76 19.48 5.88
N ASP A 241 3.25 19.50 4.64
CA ASP A 241 2.47 19.87 3.45
C ASP A 241 2.20 18.66 2.53
N GLY A 242 2.51 17.46 3.01
CA GLY A 242 2.26 16.19 2.32
C GLY A 242 3.21 15.87 1.18
N TRP A 243 4.00 16.83 0.69
CA TRP A 243 4.93 16.60 -0.41
C TRP A 243 6.13 15.75 0.03
N ASP A 244 6.86 15.20 -0.94
CA ASP A 244 7.97 14.24 -0.76
C ASP A 244 7.58 12.83 -0.27
N SER A 245 6.35 12.68 0.21
CA SER A 245 5.76 11.42 0.65
C SER A 245 5.55 10.45 -0.51
N LYS A 246 5.64 9.14 -0.20
CA LYS A 246 5.48 8.05 -1.17
C LYS A 246 4.19 7.29 -0.90
N HIS A 247 3.37 7.16 -1.93
CA HIS A 247 2.05 6.57 -1.88
C HIS A 247 1.99 5.34 -2.80
N VAL A 248 1.15 4.37 -2.45
CA VAL A 248 0.83 3.25 -3.34
C VAL A 248 -0.41 3.62 -4.14
N CYS A 249 -0.23 3.91 -5.43
CA CYS A 249 -1.32 4.34 -6.30
C CYS A 249 -1.58 3.31 -7.39
N LYS A 250 -2.81 3.26 -7.91
CA LYS A 250 -3.07 2.59 -9.19
C LYS A 250 -2.34 3.32 -10.30
N ASP A 251 -1.80 2.59 -11.27
CA ASP A 251 -1.27 3.20 -12.48
C ASP A 251 -2.43 3.81 -13.28
N TYR A 252 -2.59 5.12 -13.12
CA TYR A 252 -3.69 5.86 -13.72
C TYR A 252 -3.66 5.81 -15.25
N SER A 253 -2.50 5.63 -15.88
CA SER A 253 -2.41 5.46 -17.33
C SER A 253 -3.12 4.18 -17.79
N GLN A 254 -3.01 3.09 -17.02
CA GLN A 254 -3.69 1.83 -17.30
C GLN A 254 -5.19 1.94 -17.01
N VAL A 255 -5.56 2.66 -15.94
CA VAL A 255 -6.96 2.96 -15.64
C VAL A 255 -7.59 3.73 -16.79
N LYS A 256 -6.99 4.86 -17.19
CA LYS A 256 -7.47 5.70 -18.29
C LYS A 256 -7.62 4.91 -19.59
N LYS A 257 -6.60 4.15 -19.97
CA LYS A 257 -6.63 3.29 -21.18
C LYS A 257 -7.76 2.28 -21.16
N TYR A 258 -8.01 1.65 -20.00
CA TYR A 258 -9.13 0.71 -19.86
C TYR A 258 -10.47 1.43 -20.03
N LEU A 259 -10.68 2.54 -19.33
CA LEU A 259 -11.94 3.30 -19.40
C LEU A 259 -12.26 3.76 -20.81
N GLU A 260 -11.26 4.20 -21.56
CA GLU A 260 -11.42 4.52 -22.98
C GLU A 260 -11.83 3.31 -23.82
N SER A 261 -11.40 2.10 -23.48
CA SER A 261 -11.75 0.89 -24.24
C SER A 261 -13.20 0.44 -24.07
N VAL A 262 -13.85 0.84 -22.97
CA VAL A 262 -15.23 0.47 -22.62
C VAL A 262 -16.19 1.65 -22.63
N ARG A 263 -15.74 2.80 -23.13
CA ARG A 263 -16.50 4.06 -23.10
C ARG A 263 -17.86 3.98 -23.81
N ALA A 264 -18.84 4.67 -23.25
CA ALA A 264 -20.18 4.78 -23.83
C ALA A 264 -20.28 5.84 -24.95
N TYR A 265 -19.37 6.82 -24.96
CA TYR A 265 -19.31 7.93 -25.93
C TYR A 265 -17.88 8.49 -26.03
N ASP A 266 -17.66 9.52 -26.85
CA ASP A 266 -16.32 9.97 -27.26
C ASP A 266 -15.88 11.35 -26.72
N ASP A 267 -16.67 12.02 -25.88
CA ASP A 267 -16.30 13.37 -25.39
C ASP A 267 -15.15 13.33 -24.39
N GLN A 268 -14.45 14.46 -24.23
CA GLN A 268 -13.33 14.61 -23.31
C GLN A 268 -13.27 16.02 -22.70
N LEU A 269 -14.40 16.71 -22.63
CA LEU A 269 -14.50 18.05 -22.06
C LEU A 269 -15.04 17.95 -20.64
N ILE A 270 -14.24 18.38 -19.67
CA ILE A 270 -14.60 18.35 -18.24
C ILE A 270 -15.41 19.57 -17.77
N TYR A 271 -15.39 20.64 -18.58
CA TYR A 271 -16.05 21.91 -18.35
C TYR A 271 -17.26 22.12 -19.26
#